data_AF-A0A961TXP9-F1
#
_entry.id   AF-A0A961TXP9-F1
#
_cell.length_a   1.000
_cell.length_b   1.000
_cell.length_c   1.000
_cell.angle_alpha   90.00
_cell.angle_beta   90.00
_cell.angle_gamma   90.00
#
_symmetry.space_group_name_H-M   'P 1'
#
loop_
_entity.id
_entity.type
_entity.pdbx_description
1 polymer ?
#
loop_
_entity_poly.entity_id
_entity_poly.type
_entity_poly.pdbx_seq_one_letter_code
_entity_poly.pdbx_strand_id
1 'polypeptide(L)'
;LIATKLRALLQRDKSRDLFDLDHALTVLPDLDIERAIAIFGRYLDIRGDAISRSEAEMRMLAKFGKPSLLGDIQALLPPDAADHLDAAAGQAVFIRVFKLFIEKMPGQRWARTEEVAQELGLAEHL
;
A
#
# COMPACT_ATOMS: atom_id res chain seq x y z
N LEU A 1 11.25 -9.06 6.27
CA LEU A 1 10.96 -8.86 4.83
C LEU A 1 9.73 -7.99 4.59
N ILE A 2 8.57 -8.28 5.20
CA ILE A 2 7.34 -7.49 5.00
C ILE A 2 7.50 -6.03 5.48
N ALA A 3 8.01 -5.80 6.69
CA ALA A 3 8.28 -4.46 7.20
C ALA A 3 9.17 -3.62 6.27
N THR A 4 10.18 -4.24 5.64
CA THR A 4 11.06 -3.57 4.67
C THR A 4 10.36 -3.27 3.34
N LYS A 5 9.37 -4.08 2.93
CA LYS A 5 8.52 -3.81 1.77
C LYS A 5 7.53 -2.69 2.05
N LEU A 6 6.90 -2.68 3.22
CA LEU A 6 6.04 -1.58 3.67
C LEU A 6 6.80 -0.23 3.67
N ARG A 7 8.04 -0.23 4.19
CA ARG A 7 8.89 0.94 4.10
C ARG A 7 9.16 1.36 2.65
N ALA A 8 9.56 0.42 1.80
CA ALA A 8 9.89 0.72 0.41
C ALA A 8 8.67 1.29 -0.34
N LEU A 9 7.48 0.73 -0.11
CA LEU A 9 6.22 1.24 -0.64
C LEU A 9 5.96 2.70 -0.23
N LEU A 10 6.17 3.02 1.06
CA LEU A 10 5.91 4.35 1.61
C LEU A 10 6.99 5.39 1.32
N GLN A 11 8.23 4.97 1.03
CA GLN A 11 9.36 5.89 0.79
C GLN A 11 9.75 6.02 -0.68
N ARG A 12 9.34 5.08 -1.55
CA ARG A 12 9.73 5.05 -2.97
C ARG A 12 8.52 5.16 -3.86
N ASP A 13 8.68 5.77 -5.02
CA ASP A 13 7.65 5.85 -6.04
C ASP A 13 7.68 4.62 -6.97
N LYS A 14 7.54 3.42 -6.40
CA LYS A 14 7.52 2.18 -7.18
C LYS A 14 6.29 1.34 -6.82
N SER A 15 5.53 0.96 -7.84
CA SER A 15 4.32 0.15 -7.69
C SER A 15 4.62 -1.32 -7.36
N ARG A 16 5.88 -1.77 -7.58
CA ARG A 16 6.32 -3.13 -7.25
C ARG A 16 6.12 -3.50 -5.78
N ASP A 17 6.45 -2.60 -4.87
CA ASP A 17 6.38 -2.89 -3.44
C ASP A 17 4.91 -3.05 -2.97
N LEU A 18 3.94 -2.45 -3.69
CA LEU A 18 2.51 -2.68 -3.46
C LEU A 18 2.13 -4.12 -3.82
N PHE A 19 2.58 -4.56 -5.00
CA PHE A 19 2.30 -5.91 -5.49
C PHE A 19 2.97 -6.99 -4.63
N ASP A 20 4.20 -6.76 -4.18
CA ASP A 20 4.90 -7.68 -3.29
C ASP A 20 4.17 -7.87 -1.95
N LEU A 21 3.52 -6.82 -1.43
CA LEU A 21 2.74 -6.90 -0.19
C LEU A 21 1.41 -7.63 -0.40
N ASP A 22 0.69 -7.33 -1.48
CA ASP A 22 -0.54 -8.06 -1.81
C ASP A 22 -0.26 -9.54 -2.11
N HIS A 23 0.81 -9.82 -2.87
CA HIS A 23 1.24 -11.20 -3.09
C HIS A 23 1.58 -11.90 -1.78
N ALA A 24 2.32 -11.26 -0.86
CA ALA A 24 2.58 -11.83 0.46
C ALA A 24 1.30 -12.14 1.24
N LEU A 25 0.28 -11.28 1.18
CA LEU A 25 -1.03 -11.51 1.81
C LEU A 25 -1.76 -12.72 1.21
N THR A 26 -1.57 -13.00 -0.08
CA THR A 26 -2.22 -14.14 -0.76
C THR A 26 -1.52 -15.47 -0.52
N VAL A 27 -0.19 -15.48 -0.44
CA VAL A 27 0.59 -16.73 -0.31
C VAL A 27 0.94 -17.09 1.14
N LEU A 28 0.80 -16.16 2.08
CA LEU A 28 1.07 -16.38 3.50
C LEU A 28 -0.23 -16.17 4.32
N PRO A 29 -1.07 -17.21 4.50
CA PRO A 29 -2.35 -17.08 5.19
C PRO A 29 -2.20 -16.67 6.66
N ASP A 30 -1.09 -17.03 7.30
CA ASP A 30 -0.81 -16.72 8.71
C ASP A 30 0.11 -15.49 8.87
N LEU A 31 0.14 -14.59 7.88
CA LEU A 31 0.98 -13.39 7.96
C LEU A 31 0.53 -12.49 9.13
N ASP A 32 1.39 -12.36 10.14
CA ASP A 32 1.17 -11.46 11.27
C ASP A 32 1.43 -10.00 10.88
N ILE A 33 0.35 -9.33 10.48
CA ILE A 33 0.38 -7.96 9.96
C ILE A 33 0.70 -6.95 11.07
N GLU A 34 0.15 -7.14 12.26
CA GLU A 34 0.40 -6.28 13.42
C GLU A 34 1.89 -6.33 13.79
N ARG A 35 2.49 -7.52 13.79
CA ARG A 35 3.94 -7.67 13.99
C ARG A 35 4.75 -7.04 12.87
N ALA A 36 4.31 -7.15 11.61
CA ALA A 36 5.00 -6.49 10.50
C ALA A 36 5.00 -4.95 10.66
N ILE A 37 3.87 -4.36 11.07
CA ILE A 37 3.74 -2.93 11.37
C ILE A 37 4.61 -2.55 12.57
N ALA A 38 4.62 -3.34 13.64
CA ALA A 38 5.46 -3.09 14.81
C ALA A 38 6.95 -3.12 14.48
N ILE A 39 7.40 -4.06 13.66
CA ILE A 39 8.79 -4.12 13.18
C ILE A 39 9.10 -2.92 12.27
N PHE A 40 8.16 -2.49 11.44
CA PHE A 40 8.31 -1.29 10.62
C PHE A 40 8.50 -0.03 11.48
N GLY A 41 7.70 0.15 12.52
CA GLY A 41 7.86 1.25 13.48
C GLY A 41 9.26 1.26 14.12
N ARG A 42 9.71 0.12 14.66
CA ARG A 42 11.06 -0.01 15.22
C ARG A 42 12.16 0.30 14.21
N TYR A 43 11.96 -0.08 12.95
CA TYR A 43 12.93 0.23 11.89
C TYR A 43 13.04 1.73 11.65
N LEU A 44 11.92 2.45 11.62
CA LEU A 44 11.90 3.90 11.48
C LEU A 44 12.61 4.58 12.67
N ASP A 45 12.30 4.15 13.90
CA ASP A 45 12.91 4.68 15.13
C ASP A 45 14.45 4.56 15.10
N ILE A 46 14.97 3.38 14.71
CA ILE A 46 16.42 3.13 14.60
C ILE A 46 17.08 4.05 13.57
N ARG A 47 16.35 4.43 12.52
CA ARG A 47 16.85 5.28 11.43
C ARG A 47 16.69 6.78 11.71
N GLY A 48 16.00 7.15 12.79
CA GLY A 48 15.60 8.53 13.06
C GLY A 48 14.55 9.06 12.08
N ASP A 49 13.87 8.16 11.36
CA ASP A 49 12.75 8.50 10.49
C ASP A 49 11.44 8.39 11.29
N ALA A 50 10.41 9.13 10.89
CA ALA A 50 9.05 8.93 11.38
C ALA A 50 8.08 9.00 10.20
N ILE A 51 7.20 8.01 10.08
CA ILE A 51 6.09 8.02 9.13
C ILE A 51 4.84 7.74 9.94
N SER A 52 4.03 8.78 10.16
CA SER A 52 2.75 8.64 10.85
C SER A 52 1.74 7.90 9.97
N ARG A 53 0.67 7.34 10.57
CA ARG A 53 -0.47 6.82 9.81
C ARG A 53 -0.99 7.85 8.82
N SER A 54 -1.21 9.09 9.27
CA SER A 54 -1.67 10.19 8.40
C SER A 54 -0.75 10.38 7.18
N GLU A 55 0.56 10.38 7.38
CA GLU A 55 1.49 10.53 6.27
C GLU A 55 1.50 9.31 5.35
N ALA A 56 1.38 8.10 5.90
CA ALA A 56 1.28 6.89 5.12
C ALA A 56 0.03 6.87 4.22
N GLU A 57 -1.13 7.28 4.75
CA GLU A 57 -2.38 7.40 3.98
C GLU A 57 -2.25 8.42 2.85
N MET A 58 -1.75 9.62 3.16
CA MET A 58 -1.50 10.66 2.15
C MET A 58 -0.60 10.16 1.03
N ARG A 59 0.52 9.52 1.36
CA ARG A 59 1.48 9.01 0.37
C ARG A 59 0.88 7.90 -0.49
N MET A 60 0.06 7.03 0.08
CA MET A 60 -0.60 5.95 -0.64
C MET A 60 -1.64 6.48 -1.62
N LEU A 61 -2.52 7.39 -1.17
CA LEU A 61 -3.53 8.00 -2.05
C LEU A 61 -2.89 8.82 -3.18
N ALA A 62 -1.85 9.60 -2.86
CA ALA A 62 -1.09 10.32 -3.88
C ALA A 62 -0.42 9.39 -4.90
N LYS A 63 -0.06 8.17 -4.51
CA LYS A 63 0.48 7.15 -5.41
C LYS A 63 -0.61 6.55 -6.29
N PHE A 64 -1.81 6.32 -5.77
CA PHE A 64 -2.95 5.82 -6.54
C PHE A 64 -3.40 6.79 -7.62
N GLY A 65 -3.40 8.10 -7.35
CA GLY A 65 -3.72 9.12 -8.34
C GLY A 65 -2.73 9.27 -9.50
N LYS A 66 -1.60 8.53 -9.51
CA LYS A 66 -0.62 8.60 -10.60
C LYS A 66 -1.00 7.69 -11.76
N PRO A 67 -0.99 8.19 -13.01
CA PRO A 67 -1.27 7.37 -14.20
C PRO A 67 -0.35 6.15 -14.34
N SER A 68 0.87 6.23 -13.80
CA SER A 68 1.86 5.15 -13.89
C SER A 68 1.61 3.98 -12.96
N LEU A 69 0.77 4.10 -11.91
CA LEU A 69 0.63 3.04 -10.92
C LEU A 69 0.17 1.72 -11.58
N LEU A 70 -0.92 1.77 -12.35
CA LEU A 70 -1.49 0.58 -13.00
C LEU A 70 -0.57 0.02 -14.09
N GLY A 71 0.01 0.89 -14.93
CA GLY A 71 0.93 0.48 -15.99
C GLY A 71 2.21 -0.15 -15.45
N ASP A 72 2.75 0.39 -14.36
CA ASP A 72 3.92 -0.17 -13.68
C ASP A 72 3.60 -1.52 -13.04
N ILE A 73 2.37 -1.76 -12.57
CA ILE A 73 1.98 -3.06 -12.02
C ILE A 73 1.83 -4.10 -13.14
N GLN A 74 1.13 -3.74 -14.22
CA GLN A 74 0.97 -4.61 -15.40
C GLN A 74 2.32 -5.07 -15.95
N ALA A 75 3.29 -4.17 -16.05
CA ALA A 75 4.64 -4.47 -16.54
C ALA A 75 5.47 -5.43 -15.65
N LEU A 76 5.03 -5.68 -14.41
CA LEU A 76 5.73 -6.54 -13.46
C LEU A 76 5.15 -7.95 -13.37
N LEU A 77 4.01 -8.17 -14.02
CA LEU A 77 3.31 -9.44 -14.01
C LEU A 77 3.84 -10.38 -15.09
N PRO A 78 3.82 -11.70 -14.84
CA PRO A 78 3.86 -12.69 -15.90
C PRO A 78 2.80 -12.35 -16.98
N PRO A 79 3.07 -12.59 -18.28
CA PRO A 79 2.17 -12.17 -19.36
C PRO A 79 0.72 -12.63 -19.17
N ASP A 80 0.53 -13.85 -18.66
CA ASP A 80 -0.74 -14.45 -18.30
C ASP A 80 -1.47 -13.71 -17.18
N ALA A 81 -0.75 -13.13 -16.21
CA ALA A 81 -1.34 -12.30 -15.16
C ALA A 81 -1.51 -10.83 -15.59
N ALA A 82 -0.66 -10.32 -16.48
CA ALA A 82 -0.71 -8.96 -17.00
C ALA A 82 -1.98 -8.71 -17.84
N ASP A 83 -2.37 -9.69 -18.66
CA ASP A 83 -3.56 -9.64 -19.50
C ASP A 83 -4.87 -9.61 -18.69
N HIS A 84 -4.84 -10.05 -17.43
CA HIS A 84 -5.99 -10.06 -16.52
C HIS A 84 -6.03 -8.90 -15.53
N LEU A 85 -4.97 -8.09 -15.44
CA LEU A 85 -4.93 -6.97 -14.52
C LEU A 85 -5.59 -5.74 -15.15
N ASP A 86 -6.90 -5.65 -15.02
CA ASP A 86 -7.65 -4.45 -15.35
C ASP A 86 -7.54 -3.39 -14.23
N ALA A 87 -8.10 -2.21 -14.47
CA ALA A 87 -8.10 -1.12 -13.50
C ALA A 87 -8.76 -1.53 -12.16
N ALA A 88 -9.75 -2.43 -12.19
CA ALA A 88 -10.45 -2.92 -11.01
C ALA A 88 -9.56 -3.86 -10.17
N ALA A 89 -8.78 -4.72 -10.81
CA ALA A 89 -7.81 -5.58 -10.12
C ALA A 89 -6.73 -4.76 -9.43
N GLY A 90 -6.17 -3.74 -10.10
CA GLY A 90 -5.20 -2.84 -9.48
C GLY A 90 -5.78 -2.02 -8.32
N GLN A 91 -7.04 -1.59 -8.45
CA GLN A 91 -7.80 -0.95 -7.37
C GLN A 91 -7.97 -1.89 -6.16
N ALA A 92 -8.33 -3.16 -6.40
CA ALA A 92 -8.50 -4.14 -5.34
C ALA A 92 -7.19 -4.42 -4.58
N VAL A 93 -6.07 -4.53 -5.29
CA VAL A 93 -4.71 -4.65 -4.71
C VAL A 93 -4.40 -3.46 -3.81
N PHE A 94 -4.64 -2.24 -4.30
CA PHE A 94 -4.42 -1.02 -3.53
C PHE A 94 -5.25 -1.00 -2.25
N ILE A 95 -6.57 -1.25 -2.35
CA ILE A 95 -7.50 -1.24 -1.21
C ILE A 95 -7.07 -2.27 -0.17
N ARG A 96 -6.71 -3.48 -0.59
CA ARG A 96 -6.32 -4.56 0.33
C ARG A 96 -5.09 -4.16 1.15
N VAL A 97 -4.05 -3.65 0.50
CA VAL A 97 -2.83 -3.21 1.19
C VAL A 97 -3.11 -1.99 2.06
N PHE A 98 -3.92 -1.05 1.59
CA PHE A 98 -4.29 0.14 2.38
C PHE A 98 -4.99 -0.25 3.69
N LYS A 99 -6.03 -1.08 3.61
CA LYS A 99 -6.78 -1.53 4.80
C LYS A 99 -5.94 -2.36 5.76
N LEU A 100 -5.19 -3.31 5.21
CA LEU A 100 -4.48 -4.28 6.04
C LEU A 100 -3.18 -3.73 6.60
N PHE A 101 -2.45 -2.85 5.90
CA PHE A 101 -1.21 -2.30 6.45
C PHE A 101 -1.35 -0.88 6.96
N ILE A 102 -2.01 0.00 6.21
CA ILE A 102 -1.96 1.45 6.45
C ILE A 102 -2.95 1.89 7.52
N GLU A 103 -4.21 1.45 7.43
CA GLU A 103 -5.23 1.78 8.43
C GLU A 103 -4.94 1.17 9.81
N LYS A 104 -4.18 0.09 9.83
CA LYS A 104 -3.73 -0.58 11.06
C LYS A 104 -2.52 0.09 11.71
N MET A 105 -1.86 1.05 11.03
CA MET A 105 -0.78 1.81 11.66
C MET A 105 -1.29 2.62 12.85
N PRO A 106 -0.50 2.78 13.92
CA PRO A 106 -0.89 3.62 15.04
C PRO A 106 -0.92 5.11 14.66
N GLY A 107 -1.75 5.88 15.37
CA GLY A 107 -1.88 7.32 15.19
C GLY A 107 -3.16 7.73 14.48
N GLN A 108 -3.26 9.01 14.16
CA GLN A 108 -4.46 9.60 13.56
C GLN A 108 -4.53 9.33 12.06
N ARG A 109 -5.76 9.11 11.57
CA ARG A 109 -6.10 9.11 10.13
C ARG A 109 -5.72 10.45 9.52
N TRP A 110 -5.38 10.47 8.23
CA TRP A 110 -5.24 11.74 7.53
C TRP A 110 -6.61 12.39 7.31
N ALA A 111 -6.71 13.68 7.64
CA ALA A 111 -7.97 14.41 7.61
C ALA A 111 -8.63 14.46 6.22
N ARG A 112 -7.85 14.29 5.14
CA ARG A 112 -8.32 14.34 3.75
C ARG A 112 -8.48 12.97 3.11
N THR A 113 -8.35 11.87 3.86
CA THR A 113 -8.42 10.52 3.28
C THR A 113 -9.75 10.28 2.58
N GLU A 114 -10.87 10.70 3.18
CA GLU A 114 -12.21 10.54 2.59
C GLU A 114 -12.40 11.41 1.34
N GLU A 115 -12.03 12.69 1.42
CA GLU A 115 -12.08 13.65 0.30
C GLU A 115 -11.31 13.11 -0.91
N VAL A 116 -10.05 12.73 -0.71
CA VAL A 116 -9.18 12.27 -1.79
C VAL A 116 -9.58 10.88 -2.27
N ALA A 117 -10.04 9.99 -1.39
CA ALA A 117 -10.59 8.70 -1.81
C ALA A 117 -11.82 8.90 -2.72
N GLN A 118 -12.67 9.89 -2.45
CA GLN A 118 -13.82 10.21 -3.29
C GLN A 118 -13.39 10.70 -4.68
N GLU A 119 -12.42 11.61 -4.75
CA GLU A 119 -11.85 12.09 -6.03
C GLU A 119 -11.24 10.96 -6.88
N LEU A 120 -10.68 9.95 -6.20
CA LEU A 120 -10.05 8.78 -6.83
C LEU A 120 -11.00 7.61 -7.09
N GLY A 121 -12.30 7.75 -6.80
CA GLY A 121 -13.28 6.66 -6.97
C GLY A 121 -13.10 5.49 -5.99
N LEU A 122 -12.51 5.74 -4.82
CA LEU A 122 -12.24 4.78 -3.76
C LEU A 122 -13.16 4.91 -2.53
N ALA A 123 -14.05 5.91 -2.46
CA ALA A 123 -14.81 6.24 -1.25
C ALA A 123 -15.71 5.12 -0.71
N GLU A 124 -16.23 4.24 -1.57
CA GLU A 124 -17.03 3.08 -1.12
C GLU A 124 -16.17 2.01 -0.43
N HIS A 125 -14.85 2.17 -0.49
CA HIS A 125 -13.89 1.19 -0.06
C HIS A 125 -12.92 1.69 1.00
N LEU A 126 -12.67 3.00 1.16
CA LEU A 126 -11.75 3.60 2.15
C LEU A 126 -12.45 4.70 2.93
#